data_AF-A0A3B1JTU0-F1
#
_entry.id   AF-A0A3B1JTU0-F1
#
_cell.length_a   1.000
_cell.length_b   1.000
_cell.length_c   1.000
_cell.angle_alpha   90.00
_cell.angle_beta   90.00
_cell.angle_gamma   90.00
#
_symmetry.space_group_name_H-M   'P 1'
#
loop_
_entity.id
_entity.type
_entity.pdbx_description
1 polymer ?
#
loop_
_entity_poly.entity_id
_entity_poly.type
_entity_poly.pdbx_seq_one_letter_code
_entity_poly.pdbx_strand_id
1 'polypeptide(L)'
;MKNHLPKNMRDFAHRILESKFFLNFMTFMILVNVIVLVVLSEISKKTDPTSQKITLALNVVDWGITAACILELILRWVEDFWGFWKRKWDLFDFTITVMSILPEIIGVLTEKDNTSGILMILRQLQILRVLKFIIRIKALRLTAMIIMQSLKGAMAPFLLIIVCGYLNAVVGIVLFEKYTNSDVEDLIYKNNFKNLGNAVATLFILFTGDNWHALMRDTWKVPELSNTAIIIFIIIWDILAGFMLKMVFTADVVNNIEYSRRELNKDMEQIKQLKEGEVLKEQRMSSSSTEDEDIAWDAYKLKMLQEISGQEVQQLVWPKSHLMRYLEVMEELHECQEERERMQKLEVQSYLNLHNS
;
A
#
# COMPACT_ATOMS: atom_id res chain seq x y z
N MET A 1 -1.62 -15.67 -25.02
CA MET A 1 -1.34 -14.79 -26.19
C MET A 1 -0.02 -14.08 -25.95
N LYS A 2 1.04 -14.46 -26.67
CA LYS A 2 2.38 -13.85 -26.59
C LYS A 2 2.39 -12.58 -27.44
N ASN A 3 2.88 -11.46 -26.91
CA ASN A 3 3.04 -10.20 -27.62
C ASN A 3 3.88 -10.40 -28.90
N HIS A 4 3.34 -9.96 -30.05
CA HIS A 4 3.96 -10.04 -31.39
C HIS A 4 4.97 -8.92 -31.68
N LEU A 5 5.36 -8.09 -30.70
CA LEU A 5 6.34 -7.03 -30.90
C LEU A 5 7.77 -7.59 -31.00
N PRO A 6 8.62 -7.06 -31.90
CA PRO A 6 10.00 -7.49 -32.04
C PRO A 6 10.78 -7.23 -30.73
N LYS A 7 11.51 -8.24 -30.24
CA LYS A 7 12.29 -8.17 -28.99
C LYS A 7 13.14 -6.90 -28.89
N ASN A 8 13.73 -6.47 -30.01
CA ASN A 8 14.58 -5.28 -30.07
C ASN A 8 13.86 -3.99 -29.65
N MET A 9 12.59 -3.80 -30.03
CA MET A 9 11.81 -2.62 -29.62
C MET A 9 11.46 -2.67 -28.13
N ARG A 10 11.16 -3.86 -27.62
CA ARG A 10 10.84 -4.06 -26.21
C ARG A 10 12.05 -3.78 -25.31
N ASP A 11 13.20 -4.32 -25.67
CA ASP A 11 14.43 -4.16 -24.91
C ASP A 11 14.94 -2.71 -24.97
N PHE A 12 14.72 -2.02 -26.09
CA PHE A 12 14.96 -0.59 -26.22
C PHE A 12 14.03 0.25 -25.32
N ALA A 13 12.72 -0.01 -25.35
CA ALA A 13 11.75 0.68 -24.50
C ALA A 13 12.07 0.47 -23.01
N HIS A 14 12.39 -0.77 -22.62
CA HIS A 14 12.80 -1.10 -21.26
C HIS A 14 14.05 -0.31 -20.82
N ARG A 15 15.09 -0.25 -21.67
CA ARG A 15 16.30 0.55 -21.39
C ARG A 15 16.03 2.03 -21.20
N ILE A 16 15.11 2.61 -21.99
CA ILE A 16 14.73 4.02 -21.84
C ILE A 16 13.98 4.23 -20.52
N LEU A 17 13.00 3.39 -20.23
CA LEU A 17 12.15 3.50 -19.04
C LEU A 17 12.92 3.32 -17.74
N GLU A 18 13.93 2.44 -17.71
CA GLU A 18 14.79 2.23 -16.54
C GLU A 18 15.90 3.30 -16.39
N SER A 19 16.14 4.12 -17.42
CA SER A 19 17.19 5.11 -17.36
C SER A 19 16.88 6.16 -16.28
N LYS A 20 17.84 6.38 -15.36
CA LYS A 20 17.72 7.40 -14.30
C LYS A 20 17.47 8.80 -14.88
N PHE A 21 18.04 9.09 -16.05
CA PHE A 21 17.82 10.35 -16.74
C PHE A 21 16.36 10.53 -17.13
N PHE A 22 15.74 9.53 -17.79
CA PHE A 22 14.34 9.59 -18.17
C PHE A 22 13.41 9.69 -16.96
N LEU A 23 13.67 8.91 -15.90
CA LEU A 23 12.88 8.95 -14.67
C LEU A 23 12.93 10.34 -14.00
N ASN A 24 14.13 10.93 -13.90
CA ASN A 24 14.31 12.26 -13.32
C ASN A 24 13.69 13.35 -14.21
N PHE A 25 13.81 13.23 -15.53
CA PHE A 25 13.19 14.13 -16.50
C PHE A 25 11.66 14.13 -16.38
N MET A 26 11.03 12.95 -16.35
CA MET A 26 9.58 12.85 -16.17
C MET A 26 9.12 13.38 -14.80
N THR A 27 9.90 13.14 -13.75
CA THR A 27 9.62 13.68 -12.42
C THR A 27 9.72 15.20 -12.40
N PHE A 28 10.73 15.77 -13.06
CA PHE A 28 10.89 17.22 -13.22
C PHE A 28 9.71 17.82 -14.00
N MET A 29 9.29 17.19 -15.10
CA MET A 29 8.12 17.64 -15.87
C MET A 29 6.84 17.66 -15.04
N ILE A 30 6.61 16.66 -14.19
CA ILE A 30 5.45 16.66 -13.27
C ILE A 30 5.54 17.84 -12.30
N LEU A 31 6.72 18.14 -11.76
CA LEU A 31 6.90 19.28 -10.85
C LEU A 31 6.62 20.61 -11.55
N VAL A 32 7.13 20.80 -12.76
CA VAL A 32 6.83 21.97 -13.59
C VAL A 32 5.33 22.04 -13.88
N ASN A 33 4.66 20.92 -14.15
CA ASN A 33 3.21 20.87 -14.39
C ASN A 33 2.40 21.42 -13.22
N VAL A 34 2.77 21.05 -11.98
CA VAL A 34 2.08 21.57 -10.78
C VAL A 34 2.22 23.09 -10.69
N ILE A 35 3.42 23.62 -10.95
CA ILE A 35 3.67 25.07 -10.93
C ILE A 35 2.85 25.76 -12.03
N VAL A 36 2.87 25.23 -13.25
CA VAL A 36 2.10 25.75 -14.39
C VAL A 36 0.62 25.81 -14.05
N LEU A 37 0.05 24.74 -13.46
CA LEU A 37 -1.36 24.68 -13.09
C LEU A 37 -1.73 25.71 -12.02
N VAL A 38 -0.89 25.87 -10.98
CA VAL A 38 -1.11 26.87 -9.91
C VAL A 38 -1.08 28.29 -10.48
N VAL A 39 -0.08 28.60 -11.30
CA VAL A 39 0.05 29.91 -11.94
C VAL A 39 -1.11 30.17 -12.90
N LEU A 40 -1.53 29.17 -13.68
CA LEU A 40 -2.67 29.27 -14.60
C LEU A 40 -3.97 29.55 -13.84
N SER A 41 -4.19 28.90 -12.70
CA SER A 41 -5.37 29.12 -11.83
C SER A 41 -5.40 30.55 -11.24
N GLU A 42 -4.25 31.09 -10.85
CA GLU A 42 -4.17 32.46 -10.30
C GLU A 42 -4.32 33.53 -11.38
N ILE A 43 -3.70 33.33 -12.55
CA ILE A 43 -3.78 34.27 -13.67
C ILE A 43 -5.18 34.25 -14.29
N SER A 44 -5.85 33.09 -14.35
CA SER A 44 -7.20 33.00 -14.93
C SER A 44 -8.25 33.78 -14.13
N LYS A 45 -7.95 34.22 -12.90
CA LYS A 45 -8.80 35.12 -12.10
C LYS A 45 -8.55 36.61 -12.41
N LYS A 46 -7.43 36.95 -13.05
CA LYS A 46 -7.00 38.33 -13.32
C LYS A 46 -7.08 38.65 -14.82
N THR A 47 -8.06 39.47 -15.19
CA THR A 47 -8.35 39.86 -16.59
C THR A 47 -7.41 40.97 -17.08
N ASP A 48 -6.09 40.77 -17.02
CA ASP A 48 -5.12 41.72 -17.56
C ASP A 48 -4.63 41.31 -18.96
N PRO A 49 -4.37 42.25 -19.88
CA PRO A 49 -3.90 41.95 -21.25
C PRO A 49 -2.50 41.31 -21.28
N THR A 50 -1.63 41.62 -20.32
CA THR A 50 -0.32 40.96 -20.16
C THR A 50 -0.46 39.49 -19.76
N SER A 51 -1.52 39.15 -19.01
CA SER A 51 -1.84 37.79 -18.61
C SER A 51 -2.10 36.87 -19.80
N GLN A 52 -2.71 37.37 -20.88
CA GLN A 52 -3.06 36.55 -22.04
C GLN A 52 -1.83 35.93 -22.73
N LYS A 53 -0.74 36.69 -22.86
CA LYS A 53 0.51 36.16 -23.45
C LYS A 53 1.15 35.09 -22.58
N ILE A 54 1.12 35.30 -21.26
CA ILE A 54 1.66 34.35 -20.27
C ILE A 54 0.81 33.07 -20.25
N THR A 55 -0.53 33.19 -20.29
CA THR A 55 -1.45 32.05 -20.38
C THR A 55 -1.20 31.21 -21.63
N LEU A 56 -0.98 31.84 -22.79
CA LEU A 56 -0.65 31.10 -24.02
C LEU A 56 0.68 30.34 -23.88
N ALA A 57 1.73 30.98 -23.35
CA ALA A 57 3.01 30.32 -23.13
C ALA A 57 2.90 29.13 -22.15
N LEU A 58 2.17 29.31 -21.05
CA LEU A 58 1.93 28.26 -20.07
C LEU A 58 1.12 27.09 -20.64
N ASN A 59 0.11 27.36 -21.48
CA ASN A 59 -0.65 26.32 -22.16
C ASN A 59 0.24 25.49 -23.10
N VAL A 60 1.16 26.12 -23.83
CA VAL A 60 2.12 25.39 -24.68
C VAL A 60 2.99 24.45 -23.84
N VAL A 61 3.43 24.90 -22.66
CA VAL A 61 4.18 24.06 -21.71
C VAL A 61 3.33 22.90 -21.18
N ASP A 62 2.06 23.13 -20.83
CA ASP A 62 1.15 22.07 -20.36
C ASP A 62 0.92 21.00 -21.43
N TRP A 63 0.72 21.41 -22.68
CA TRP A 63 0.61 20.50 -23.82
C TRP A 63 1.89 19.69 -24.04
N GLY A 64 3.06 20.33 -23.90
CA GLY A 64 4.36 19.65 -23.98
C GLY A 64 4.53 18.57 -22.90
N ILE A 65 4.14 18.86 -21.67
CA ILE A 65 4.21 17.90 -20.56
C ILE A 65 3.21 16.76 -20.76
N THR A 66 2.01 17.07 -21.25
CA THR A 66 0.98 16.08 -21.55
C THR A 66 1.45 15.14 -22.67
N ALA A 67 2.05 15.68 -23.73
CA ALA A 67 2.65 14.90 -24.80
C ALA A 67 3.77 13.97 -24.29
N ALA A 68 4.65 14.46 -23.41
CA ALA A 68 5.68 13.64 -22.78
C ALA A 68 5.09 12.49 -21.93
N CYS A 69 4.00 12.75 -21.19
CA CYS A 69 3.29 11.71 -20.44
C CYS A 69 2.66 10.65 -21.35
N ILE A 70 2.06 11.06 -22.47
CA ILE A 70 1.50 10.13 -23.46
C ILE A 70 2.63 9.28 -24.05
N LEU A 71 3.77 9.89 -24.39
CA LEU A 71 4.92 9.17 -24.92
C LEU A 71 5.46 8.13 -23.93
N GLU A 72 5.53 8.47 -22.64
CA GLU A 72 5.89 7.50 -21.60
C GLU A 72 4.91 6.31 -21.54
N LEU A 73 3.60 6.56 -21.64
CA LEU A 73 2.60 5.48 -21.65
C LEU A 73 2.76 4.57 -22.87
N ILE A 74 3.01 5.15 -24.04
CA ILE A 74 3.27 4.39 -25.27
C ILE A 74 4.51 3.52 -25.10
N LEU A 75 5.59 4.05 -24.52
CA LEU A 75 6.79 3.27 -24.22
C LEU A 75 6.49 2.10 -23.27
N ARG A 76 5.69 2.30 -22.22
CA ARG A 76 5.27 1.22 -21.31
C ARG A 76 4.40 0.16 -22.00
N TRP A 77 3.56 0.56 -22.94
CA TRP A 77 2.78 -0.38 -23.77
C TRP A 77 3.66 -1.21 -24.70
N VAL A 78 4.68 -0.59 -25.29
CA VAL A 78 5.67 -1.28 -26.14
C VAL A 78 6.51 -2.26 -25.32
N GLU A 79 6.83 -1.93 -24.07
CA GLU A 79 7.51 -2.83 -23.14
C GLU A 79 6.68 -4.07 -22.82
N ASP A 80 5.46 -3.89 -22.29
CA ASP A 80 4.60 -5.01 -21.94
C ASP A 80 3.12 -4.64 -21.91
N PHE A 81 2.46 -4.77 -23.06
CA PHE A 81 1.04 -4.45 -23.19
C PHE A 81 0.13 -5.23 -22.23
N TRP A 82 0.30 -6.55 -22.08
CA TRP A 82 -0.59 -7.36 -21.24
C TRP A 82 -0.27 -7.24 -19.74
N GLY A 83 1.01 -7.10 -19.38
CA GLY A 83 1.39 -6.84 -18.00
C GLY A 83 1.00 -5.44 -17.52
N PHE A 84 0.96 -4.45 -18.42
CA PHE A 84 0.52 -3.09 -18.12
C PHE A 84 -0.87 -3.07 -17.45
N TRP A 85 -1.86 -3.75 -18.04
CA TRP A 85 -3.23 -3.79 -17.51
C TRP A 85 -3.34 -4.54 -16.17
N LYS A 86 -2.37 -5.38 -15.81
CA LYS A 86 -2.34 -6.09 -14.52
C LYS A 86 -1.68 -5.27 -13.42
N ARG A 87 -0.80 -4.32 -13.76
CA ARG A 87 -0.08 -3.48 -12.80
C ARG A 87 -0.97 -2.29 -12.38
N LYS A 88 -1.47 -2.31 -11.14
CA LYS A 88 -2.39 -1.28 -10.60
C LYS A 88 -1.89 0.15 -10.76
N TRP A 89 -0.59 0.37 -10.56
CA TRP A 89 0.04 1.69 -10.66
C TRP A 89 0.11 2.21 -12.10
N ASP A 90 0.31 1.32 -13.06
CA ASP A 90 0.34 1.65 -14.49
C ASP A 90 -1.07 2.00 -14.99
N LEU A 91 -2.08 1.22 -14.59
CA LEU A 91 -3.49 1.50 -14.88
C LEU A 91 -3.94 2.85 -14.28
N PHE A 92 -3.46 3.19 -13.09
CA PHE A 92 -3.77 4.47 -12.45
C PHE A 92 -3.12 5.65 -13.19
N ASP A 93 -1.85 5.55 -13.60
CA ASP A 93 -1.17 6.57 -14.42
C ASP A 93 -1.85 6.76 -15.79
N PHE A 94 -2.31 5.67 -16.41
CA PHE A 94 -3.14 5.72 -17.61
C PHE A 94 -4.43 6.50 -17.37
N THR A 95 -5.15 6.18 -16.29
CA THR A 95 -6.44 6.81 -15.97
C THR A 95 -6.27 8.33 -15.78
N ILE A 96 -5.24 8.76 -15.05
CA ILE A 96 -4.94 10.18 -14.87
C ILE A 96 -4.62 10.86 -16.21
N THR A 97 -3.83 10.21 -17.06
CA THR A 97 -3.45 10.80 -18.36
C THR A 97 -4.65 10.89 -19.31
N VAL A 98 -5.55 9.91 -19.30
CA VAL A 98 -6.80 9.97 -20.08
C VAL A 98 -7.71 11.09 -19.55
N MET A 99 -7.92 11.17 -18.24
CA MET A 99 -8.73 12.23 -17.62
C MET A 99 -8.18 13.63 -17.89
N SER A 100 -6.88 13.75 -18.07
CA SER A 100 -6.20 14.99 -18.39
C SER A 100 -6.52 15.52 -19.80
N ILE A 101 -6.64 14.62 -20.78
CA ILE A 101 -6.82 14.95 -22.21
C ILE A 101 -8.32 15.04 -22.57
N LEU A 102 -9.16 14.33 -21.83
CA LEU A 102 -10.60 14.26 -22.04
C LEU A 102 -11.30 15.63 -22.19
N PRO A 103 -11.00 16.68 -21.38
CA PRO A 103 -11.65 17.98 -21.51
C PRO A 103 -11.32 18.70 -22.82
N GLU A 104 -10.12 18.50 -23.35
CA GLU A 104 -9.65 19.12 -24.58
C GLU A 104 -10.30 18.47 -25.80
N ILE A 105 -10.38 17.14 -25.81
CA ILE A 105 -11.07 16.39 -26.87
C ILE A 105 -12.55 16.79 -26.91
N ILE A 106 -13.24 16.80 -25.76
CA ILE A 106 -14.64 17.20 -25.70
C ILE A 106 -14.81 18.68 -26.12
N GLY A 107 -13.89 19.55 -25.70
CA GLY A 107 -13.92 20.97 -26.06
C GLY A 107 -13.73 21.25 -27.55
N VAL A 108 -13.05 20.36 -28.29
CA VAL A 108 -12.92 20.44 -29.75
C VAL A 108 -14.14 19.84 -30.47
N LEU A 109 -14.70 18.75 -29.94
CA LEU A 109 -15.84 18.05 -30.54
C LEU A 109 -17.18 18.76 -30.31
N THR A 110 -17.32 19.49 -29.21
CA THR A 110 -18.54 20.26 -28.91
C THR A 110 -18.34 21.66 -29.48
N GLU A 111 -19.00 21.98 -30.60
CA GLU A 111 -19.06 23.37 -31.08
C GLU A 111 -19.46 24.29 -29.92
N LYS A 112 -18.85 25.48 -29.92
CA LYS A 112 -18.62 26.46 -28.83
C LYS A 112 -19.84 26.85 -27.95
N ASP A 113 -21.04 26.35 -28.21
CA ASP A 113 -22.30 26.93 -27.74
C ASP A 113 -22.93 26.25 -26.51
N ASN A 114 -22.35 25.20 -25.94
CA ASN A 114 -22.82 24.68 -24.65
C ASN A 114 -21.66 24.26 -23.74
N THR A 115 -21.08 25.24 -23.04
CA THR A 115 -20.24 24.97 -21.85
C THR A 115 -21.10 24.40 -20.74
N SER A 116 -21.38 23.10 -20.81
CA SER A 116 -22.01 22.36 -19.73
C SER A 116 -21.17 22.52 -18.46
N GLY A 117 -21.81 22.65 -17.29
CA GLY A 117 -21.10 22.70 -16.00
C GLY A 117 -20.15 21.50 -15.79
N ILE A 118 -20.44 20.38 -16.48
CA ILE A 118 -19.57 19.20 -16.57
C ILE A 118 -18.22 19.54 -17.19
N LEU A 119 -18.15 20.30 -18.28
CA LEU A 119 -16.89 20.71 -18.90
C LEU A 119 -16.03 21.55 -17.96
N MET A 120 -16.66 22.42 -17.15
CA MET A 120 -15.96 23.20 -16.12
C MET A 120 -15.34 22.29 -15.07
N ILE A 121 -16.10 21.32 -14.56
CA ILE A 121 -15.61 20.34 -13.57
C ILE A 121 -14.48 19.49 -14.17
N LEU A 122 -14.66 19.00 -15.40
CA LEU A 122 -13.66 18.19 -16.11
C LEU A 122 -12.34 18.95 -16.31
N ARG A 123 -12.39 20.24 -16.61
CA ARG A 123 -11.19 21.09 -16.66
C ARG A 123 -10.46 21.14 -15.32
N GLN A 124 -11.19 21.21 -14.20
CA GLN A 124 -10.57 21.21 -12.87
C GLN A 124 -10.00 19.85 -12.47
N LEU A 125 -10.52 18.73 -13.00
CA LEU A 125 -9.97 17.39 -12.75
C LEU A 125 -8.54 17.23 -13.28
N GLN A 126 -8.05 18.14 -14.13
CA GLN A 126 -6.65 18.16 -14.53
C GLN A 126 -5.69 18.33 -13.34
N ILE A 127 -6.15 18.81 -12.18
CA ILE A 127 -5.37 18.81 -10.93
C ILE A 127 -5.01 17.41 -10.43
N LEU A 128 -5.74 16.38 -10.87
CA LEU A 128 -5.42 14.98 -10.59
C LEU A 128 -4.05 14.58 -11.14
N ARG A 129 -3.49 15.31 -12.12
CA ARG A 129 -2.11 15.11 -12.61
C ARG A 129 -1.07 15.21 -11.48
N VAL A 130 -1.33 16.00 -10.42
CA VAL A 130 -0.49 16.07 -9.21
C VAL A 130 -0.37 14.70 -8.53
N LEU A 131 -1.39 13.84 -8.63
CA LEU A 131 -1.36 12.48 -8.07
C LEU A 131 -0.30 11.59 -8.74
N LYS A 132 0.19 11.93 -9.94
CA LYS A 132 1.34 11.24 -10.55
C LYS A 132 2.58 11.31 -9.66
N PHE A 133 2.70 12.34 -8.82
CA PHE A 133 3.78 12.45 -7.83
C PHE A 133 3.75 11.29 -6.81
N ILE A 134 2.56 10.87 -6.38
CA ILE A 134 2.36 9.73 -5.48
C ILE A 134 2.90 8.45 -6.13
N ILE A 135 2.72 8.30 -7.45
CA ILE A 135 3.16 7.12 -8.20
C ILE A 135 4.69 7.08 -8.34
N ARG A 136 5.35 8.23 -8.44
CA ARG A 136 6.81 8.30 -8.60
C ARG A 136 7.56 7.97 -7.32
N ILE A 137 7.10 8.50 -6.19
CA ILE A 137 7.80 8.33 -4.92
C ILE A 137 7.42 6.99 -4.30
N LYS A 138 8.41 6.10 -4.12
CA LYS A 138 8.20 4.78 -3.48
C LYS A 138 7.54 4.91 -2.10
N ALA A 139 7.96 5.88 -1.29
CA ALA A 139 7.36 6.15 0.02
C ALA A 139 5.86 6.49 -0.10
N LEU A 140 5.47 7.38 -1.01
CA LEU A 140 4.07 7.75 -1.21
C LEU A 140 3.23 6.59 -1.76
N ARG A 141 3.78 5.77 -2.68
CA ARG A 141 3.12 4.54 -3.12
C ARG A 141 2.86 3.58 -1.97
N LEU A 142 3.86 3.39 -1.10
CA LEU A 142 3.72 2.53 0.08
C LEU A 142 2.60 3.04 0.99
N THR A 143 2.62 4.33 1.33
CA THR A 143 1.59 4.96 2.15
C THR A 143 0.21 4.83 1.53
N ALA A 144 0.07 5.09 0.22
CA ALA A 144 -1.21 4.93 -0.47
C ALA A 144 -1.70 3.47 -0.49
N MET A 145 -0.81 2.47 -0.62
CA MET A 145 -1.20 1.05 -0.50
C MET A 145 -1.72 0.72 0.88
N ILE A 146 -1.07 1.21 1.94
CA ILE A 146 -1.50 1.03 3.32
C ILE A 146 -2.88 1.67 3.51
N ILE A 147 -3.08 2.91 3.07
CA ILE A 147 -4.37 3.60 3.14
C ILE A 147 -5.48 2.82 2.41
N MET A 148 -5.21 2.35 1.18
CA MET A 148 -6.17 1.54 0.44
C MET A 148 -6.49 0.22 1.14
N GLN A 149 -5.52 -0.37 1.84
CA GLN A 149 -5.71 -1.60 2.60
C GLN A 149 -6.54 -1.36 3.87
N SER A 150 -6.25 -0.30 4.63
CA SER A 150 -7.04 0.16 5.78
C SER A 150 -8.49 0.44 5.39
N LEU A 151 -8.70 1.17 4.29
CA LEU A 151 -10.04 1.50 3.81
C LEU A 151 -10.88 0.24 3.53
N LYS A 152 -10.28 -0.82 3.00
CA LYS A 152 -10.98 -2.10 2.76
C LYS A 152 -11.45 -2.76 4.06
N GLY A 153 -10.61 -2.74 5.11
CA GLY A 153 -10.98 -3.25 6.42
C GLY A 153 -12.14 -2.45 7.04
N ALA A 154 -12.16 -1.14 6.80
CA ALA A 154 -13.20 -0.25 7.30
C ALA A 154 -14.50 -0.25 6.46
N MET A 155 -14.59 -0.94 5.31
CA MET A 155 -15.76 -0.85 4.42
C MET A 155 -17.06 -1.30 5.07
N ALA A 156 -17.05 -2.39 5.83
CA ALA A 156 -18.27 -2.92 6.47
C ALA A 156 -18.86 -1.97 7.53
N PRO A 157 -18.10 -1.48 8.54
CA PRO A 157 -18.64 -0.51 9.49
C PRO A 157 -18.92 0.86 8.85
N PHE A 158 -18.18 1.24 7.81
CA PHE A 158 -18.49 2.46 7.04
C PHE A 158 -19.84 2.37 6.32
N LEU A 159 -20.18 1.21 5.75
CA LEU A 159 -21.50 0.98 5.15
C LEU A 159 -22.61 1.09 6.20
N LEU A 160 -22.38 0.60 7.42
CA LEU A 160 -23.33 0.74 8.53
C LEU A 160 -23.59 2.22 8.88
N ILE A 161 -22.56 3.07 8.89
CA ILE A 161 -22.71 4.52 9.07
C ILE A 161 -23.60 5.12 7.97
N ILE A 162 -23.39 4.73 6.71
CA ILE A 162 -24.20 5.24 5.59
C ILE A 162 -25.67 4.85 5.78
N VAL A 163 -25.96 3.60 6.16
CA VAL A 163 -27.34 3.12 6.38
C VAL A 163 -27.98 3.84 7.57
N CYS A 164 -27.30 3.93 8.71
CA CYS A 164 -27.81 4.66 9.87
C CYS A 164 -27.99 6.16 9.57
N GLY A 165 -27.07 6.76 8.82
CA GLY A 165 -27.18 8.14 8.37
C GLY A 165 -28.37 8.36 7.45
N TYR A 166 -28.65 7.43 6.54
CA TYR A 166 -29.85 7.49 5.69
C TYR A 166 -31.14 7.42 6.51
N LEU A 167 -31.23 6.50 7.47
CA LEU A 167 -32.41 6.40 8.34
C LEU A 167 -32.62 7.68 9.15
N ASN A 168 -31.55 8.24 9.73
CA ASN A 168 -31.62 9.51 10.45
C ASN A 168 -31.94 10.69 9.54
N ALA A 169 -31.52 10.66 8.27
CA ALA A 169 -31.84 11.71 7.31
C ALA A 169 -33.34 11.75 7.02
N VAL A 170 -33.98 10.58 6.83
CA VAL A 170 -35.42 10.47 6.64
C VAL A 170 -36.18 10.94 7.89
N VAL A 171 -35.75 10.51 9.08
CA VAL A 171 -36.33 10.96 10.36
C VAL A 171 -36.21 12.48 10.51
N GLY A 172 -35.03 13.04 10.19
CA GLY A 172 -34.78 14.47 10.24
C GLY A 172 -35.67 15.28 9.29
N ILE A 173 -35.89 14.80 8.06
CA ILE A 173 -36.81 15.48 7.11
C ILE A 173 -38.22 15.59 7.70
N VAL A 174 -38.73 14.50 8.28
CA VAL A 174 -40.06 14.50 8.90
C VAL A 174 -40.10 15.39 10.14
N LEU A 175 -39.05 15.33 10.98
CA LEU A 175 -39.01 16.09 12.24
C LEU A 175 -38.90 17.61 12.00
N PHE A 176 -38.19 18.02 10.95
CA PHE A 176 -37.97 19.42 10.59
C PHE A 176 -38.93 19.94 9.50
N GLU A 177 -39.91 19.14 9.06
CA GLU A 177 -40.84 19.50 7.99
C GLU A 177 -41.54 20.86 8.24
N LYS A 178 -42.03 21.06 9.47
CA LYS A 178 -42.69 22.31 9.88
C LYS A 178 -41.74 23.51 9.89
N TYR A 179 -40.46 23.28 10.18
CA TYR A 179 -39.44 24.32 10.14
C TYR A 179 -39.12 24.73 8.69
N THR A 180 -38.91 23.74 7.81
CA THR A 180 -38.60 23.99 6.40
C THR A 180 -39.75 24.66 5.65
N ASN A 181 -41.00 24.31 5.99
CA ASN A 181 -42.21 24.87 5.38
C ASN A 181 -42.73 26.14 6.09
N SER A 182 -42.04 26.61 7.14
CA SER A 182 -42.46 27.80 7.89
C SER A 182 -42.29 29.08 7.07
N ASP A 183 -43.25 30.01 7.19
CA ASP A 183 -43.23 31.34 6.57
C ASP A 183 -42.51 32.40 7.44
N VAL A 184 -41.87 31.99 8.53
CA VAL A 184 -41.06 32.88 9.38
C VAL A 184 -39.90 33.47 8.55
N GLU A 185 -39.79 34.80 8.55
CA GLU A 185 -38.69 35.54 7.93
C GLU A 185 -37.38 35.34 8.72
N ASP A 186 -36.22 35.48 8.06
CA ASP A 186 -34.88 35.31 8.64
C ASP A 186 -34.49 33.90 9.13
N LEU A 187 -35.00 32.85 8.48
CA LEU A 187 -34.50 31.48 8.68
C LEU A 187 -33.24 31.22 7.83
N ILE A 188 -32.09 31.23 8.48
CA ILE A 188 -30.77 31.03 7.85
C ILE A 188 -30.61 29.58 7.37
N TYR A 189 -31.17 28.63 8.12
CA TYR A 189 -30.99 27.19 7.87
C TYR A 189 -32.21 26.53 7.24
N LYS A 190 -33.13 27.29 6.63
CA LYS A 190 -34.40 26.78 6.07
C LYS A 190 -34.24 25.59 5.11
N ASN A 191 -33.12 25.54 4.39
CA ASN A 191 -32.82 24.46 3.44
C ASN A 191 -32.30 23.18 4.11
N ASN A 192 -31.85 23.23 5.37
CA ASN A 192 -31.44 22.05 6.12
C ASN A 192 -32.64 21.10 6.28
N PHE A 193 -32.42 19.80 6.14
CA PHE A 193 -33.48 18.77 6.18
C PHE A 193 -34.65 18.95 5.18
N LYS A 194 -34.53 19.83 4.17
CA LYS A 194 -35.56 20.01 3.13
C LYS A 194 -35.71 18.81 2.19
N ASN A 195 -34.60 18.16 1.88
CA ASN A 195 -34.53 16.99 1.00
C ASN A 195 -33.40 16.08 1.48
N LEU A 196 -33.31 14.87 0.90
CA LEU A 196 -32.33 13.87 1.32
C LEU A 196 -30.88 14.38 1.26
N GLY A 197 -30.51 15.09 0.20
CA GLY A 197 -29.15 15.63 0.05
C GLY A 197 -28.80 16.64 1.13
N ASN A 198 -29.69 17.60 1.38
CA ASN A 198 -29.51 18.60 2.43
C ASN A 198 -29.55 17.96 3.83
N ALA A 199 -30.40 16.96 4.06
CA ALA A 199 -30.47 16.24 5.32
C ALA A 199 -29.16 15.50 5.61
N VAL A 200 -28.60 14.78 4.63
CA VAL A 200 -27.30 14.10 4.76
C VAL A 200 -26.18 15.11 5.01
N ALA A 201 -26.18 16.25 4.31
CA ALA A 201 -25.20 17.32 4.54
C ALA A 201 -25.32 17.93 5.95
N THR A 202 -26.54 18.20 6.41
CA THR A 202 -26.78 18.72 7.76
C THR A 202 -26.37 17.69 8.83
N LEU A 203 -26.70 16.40 8.66
CA LEU A 203 -26.27 15.35 9.57
C LEU A 203 -24.75 15.20 9.64
N PHE A 204 -24.06 15.38 8.51
CA PHE A 204 -22.60 15.40 8.49
C PHE A 204 -22.04 16.57 9.30
N ILE A 205 -22.60 17.78 9.15
CA ILE A 205 -22.21 18.95 9.94
C ILE A 205 -22.46 18.71 11.44
N LEU A 206 -23.65 18.22 11.79
CA LEU A 206 -24.00 17.90 13.18
C LEU A 206 -23.04 16.86 13.77
N PHE A 207 -22.71 15.81 13.00
CA PHE A 207 -21.76 14.78 13.40
C PHE A 207 -20.36 15.33 13.70
N THR A 208 -19.91 16.40 13.01
CA THR A 208 -18.64 17.06 13.32
C THR A 208 -18.67 17.88 14.61
N GLY A 209 -19.84 18.04 15.23
CA GLY A 209 -20.06 18.90 16.39
C GLY A 209 -20.07 20.38 16.06
N ASP A 210 -20.09 20.75 14.78
CA ASP A 210 -20.08 22.13 14.33
C ASP A 210 -21.51 22.68 14.15
N ASN A 211 -21.69 23.96 14.42
CA ASN A 211 -22.88 24.76 14.10
C ASN A 211 -24.25 24.26 14.61
N TRP A 212 -24.30 23.21 15.45
CA TRP A 212 -25.54 22.62 15.97
C TRP A 212 -26.35 23.63 16.82
N HIS A 213 -25.68 24.46 17.61
CA HIS A 213 -26.29 25.48 18.46
C HIS A 213 -26.93 26.61 17.64
N ALA A 214 -26.39 26.93 16.46
CA ALA A 214 -26.94 27.94 15.56
C ALA A 214 -28.18 27.41 14.84
N LEU A 215 -28.14 26.14 14.39
CA LEU A 215 -29.31 25.45 13.87
C LEU A 215 -30.44 25.43 14.92
N MET A 216 -30.12 25.10 16.16
CA MET A 216 -31.07 25.12 17.28
C MET A 216 -31.67 26.51 17.55
N ARG A 217 -30.85 27.56 17.53
CA ARG A 217 -31.32 28.95 17.68
C ARG A 217 -32.31 29.36 16.62
N ASP A 218 -32.09 28.89 15.40
CA ASP A 218 -32.96 29.20 14.27
C ASP A 218 -34.27 28.39 14.34
N THR A 219 -34.22 27.13 14.77
CA THR A 219 -35.42 26.29 14.95
C THR A 219 -36.31 26.78 16.08
N TRP A 220 -35.75 27.35 17.15
CA TRP A 220 -36.50 27.96 18.26
C TRP A 220 -37.41 29.12 17.84
N LYS A 221 -37.16 29.75 16.68
CA LYS A 221 -38.02 30.81 16.13
C LYS A 221 -39.38 30.27 15.64
N VAL A 222 -39.50 28.96 15.40
CA VAL A 222 -40.73 28.34 14.88
C VAL A 222 -41.48 27.67 16.04
N PRO A 223 -42.62 28.23 16.49
CA PRO A 223 -43.33 27.75 17.68
C PRO A 223 -44.04 26.40 17.48
N GLU A 224 -44.36 26.02 16.23
CA GLU A 224 -45.04 24.77 15.90
C GLU A 224 -44.16 23.51 16.00
N LEU A 225 -42.87 23.73 16.26
CA LEU A 225 -41.83 22.73 16.27
C LEU A 225 -41.48 22.34 17.72
N SER A 226 -41.42 21.04 18.00
CA SER A 226 -41.05 20.57 19.33
C SER A 226 -39.53 20.67 19.52
N ASN A 227 -39.09 21.75 20.16
CA ASN A 227 -37.67 21.98 20.46
C ASN A 227 -37.05 20.82 21.27
N THR A 228 -37.81 20.21 22.17
CA THR A 228 -37.37 19.03 22.94
C THR A 228 -37.10 17.84 22.02
N ALA A 229 -37.98 17.56 21.05
CA ALA A 229 -37.79 16.46 20.11
C ALA A 229 -36.55 16.66 19.22
N ILE A 230 -36.28 17.91 18.80
CA ILE A 230 -35.09 18.23 18.00
C ILE A 230 -33.81 18.02 18.82
N ILE A 231 -33.75 18.51 20.06
CA ILE A 231 -32.58 18.35 20.92
C ILE A 231 -32.31 16.86 21.15
N ILE A 232 -33.35 16.09 21.45
CA ILE A 232 -33.25 14.63 21.61
C ILE A 232 -32.73 13.98 20.33
N PHE A 233 -33.27 14.35 19.17
CA PHE A 233 -32.83 13.84 17.88
C PHE A 233 -31.34 14.13 17.61
N ILE A 234 -30.90 15.38 17.80
CA ILE A 234 -29.50 15.77 17.59
C ILE A 234 -28.59 15.00 18.56
N ILE A 235 -28.94 14.92 19.85
CA ILE A 235 -28.15 14.18 20.84
C ILE A 235 -28.08 12.69 20.50
N ILE A 236 -29.20 12.07 20.10
CA ILE A 236 -29.22 10.66 19.68
C ILE A 236 -28.33 10.44 18.46
N TRP A 237 -28.42 11.33 17.46
CA TRP A 237 -27.56 11.26 16.28
C TRP A 237 -26.09 11.38 16.63
N ASP A 238 -25.70 12.37 17.44
CA ASP A 238 -24.30 12.59 17.81
C ASP A 238 -23.73 11.43 18.62
N ILE A 239 -24.50 10.87 19.55
CA ILE A 239 -24.09 9.67 20.32
C ILE A 239 -23.94 8.47 19.38
N LEU A 240 -24.94 8.22 18.52
CA LEU A 240 -24.95 7.09 17.61
C LEU A 240 -23.81 7.18 16.59
N ALA A 241 -23.65 8.32 15.93
CA ALA A 241 -22.62 8.55 14.92
C ALA A 241 -21.22 8.54 15.55
N GLY A 242 -21.05 9.13 16.74
CA GLY A 242 -19.80 9.07 17.51
C GLY A 242 -19.44 7.64 17.91
N PHE A 243 -20.42 6.83 18.35
CA PHE A 243 -20.21 5.42 18.64
C PHE A 243 -19.83 4.62 17.38
N MET A 244 -20.51 4.86 16.25
CA MET A 244 -20.20 4.20 14.98
C MET A 244 -18.82 4.58 14.45
N LEU A 245 -18.38 5.84 14.60
CA LEU A 245 -17.01 6.24 14.25
C LEU A 245 -15.98 5.49 15.10
N LYS A 246 -16.23 5.34 16.41
CA LYS A 246 -15.38 4.52 17.28
C LYS A 246 -15.35 3.07 16.82
N MET A 247 -16.49 2.49 16.42
CA MET A 247 -16.53 1.15 15.84
C MET A 247 -15.68 1.03 14.57
N VAL A 248 -15.71 2.03 13.67
CA VAL A 248 -14.84 2.06 12.48
C VAL A 248 -13.37 2.10 12.87
N PHE A 249 -12.97 2.97 13.80
CA PHE A 249 -11.59 3.09 14.24
C PHE A 249 -11.08 1.78 14.87
N THR A 250 -11.87 1.19 15.78
CA THR A 250 -11.54 -0.10 16.39
C THR A 250 -11.43 -1.21 15.34
N ALA A 251 -12.36 -1.27 14.38
CA ALA A 251 -12.32 -2.26 13.32
C ALA A 251 -11.09 -2.09 12.42
N ASP A 252 -10.72 -0.86 12.04
CA ASP A 252 -9.53 -0.59 11.24
C ASP A 252 -8.26 -0.98 11.98
N VAL A 253 -8.14 -0.60 13.26
CA VAL A 253 -6.99 -1.00 14.11
C VAL A 253 -6.88 -2.51 14.21
N VAL A 254 -7.99 -3.22 14.46
CA VAL A 254 -8.01 -4.69 14.51
C VAL A 254 -7.59 -5.28 13.17
N ASN A 255 -8.17 -4.83 12.05
CA ASN A 255 -7.83 -5.31 10.72
C ASN A 255 -6.37 -5.05 10.36
N ASN A 256 -5.82 -3.90 10.75
CA ASN A 256 -4.42 -3.54 10.51
C ASN A 256 -3.45 -4.40 11.34
N ILE A 257 -3.80 -4.67 12.61
CA ILE A 257 -3.05 -5.58 13.47
C ILE A 257 -3.10 -7.01 12.91
N GLU A 258 -4.27 -7.48 12.48
CA GLU A 258 -4.40 -8.78 11.83
C GLU A 258 -3.60 -8.86 10.53
N TYR A 259 -3.66 -7.82 9.70
CA TYR A 259 -2.88 -7.74 8.47
C TYR A 259 -1.39 -7.83 8.76
N SER A 260 -0.91 -7.03 9.73
CA SER A 260 0.51 -7.01 10.12
C SER A 260 0.97 -8.37 10.67
N ARG A 261 0.12 -9.04 11.48
CA ARG A 261 0.40 -10.41 11.96
C ARG A 261 0.44 -11.43 10.82
N ARG A 262 -0.50 -11.37 9.88
CA ARG A 262 -0.55 -12.29 8.73
C ARG A 262 0.69 -12.12 7.83
N GLU A 263 1.15 -10.90 7.64
CA GLU A 263 2.35 -10.65 6.84
C GLU A 263 3.61 -11.16 7.56
N LEU A 264 3.75 -10.87 8.86
CA LEU A 264 4.86 -11.38 9.68
C LEU A 264 4.90 -12.92 9.67
N ASN A 265 3.76 -13.59 9.78
CA ASN A 265 3.68 -15.05 9.75
C ASN A 265 4.15 -15.63 8.40
N LYS A 266 3.81 -14.99 7.27
CA LYS A 266 4.31 -15.42 5.96
C LYS A 266 5.82 -15.23 5.83
N ASP A 267 6.34 -14.12 6.32
CA ASP A 267 7.78 -13.86 6.29
C ASP A 267 8.53 -14.88 7.15
N MET A 268 7.99 -15.23 8.32
CA MET A 268 8.53 -16.30 9.17
C MET A 268 8.49 -17.67 8.47
N GLU A 269 7.40 -18.02 7.79
CA GLU A 269 7.30 -19.26 7.02
C GLU A 269 8.32 -19.31 5.87
N GLN A 270 8.52 -18.20 5.15
CA GLN A 270 9.53 -18.10 4.10
C GLN A 270 10.94 -18.27 4.66
N ILE A 271 11.26 -17.61 5.78
CA ILE A 271 12.56 -17.77 6.45
C ILE A 271 12.77 -19.22 6.90
N LYS A 272 11.72 -19.88 7.42
CA LYS A 272 11.80 -21.29 7.82
C LYS A 272 12.09 -22.19 6.62
N GLN A 273 11.40 -21.99 5.50
CA GLN A 273 11.64 -22.75 4.26
C GLN A 273 13.06 -22.52 3.71
N LEU A 274 13.57 -21.29 3.77
CA LEU A 274 14.94 -20.98 3.36
C LEU A 274 15.95 -21.71 4.24
N LYS A 275 15.78 -21.67 5.57
CA LYS A 275 16.64 -22.39 6.53
C LYS A 275 16.59 -23.90 6.33
N GLU A 276 15.41 -24.49 6.14
CA GLU A 276 15.28 -25.92 5.85
C GLU A 276 15.99 -26.32 4.54
N GLY A 277 15.91 -25.46 3.51
CA GLY A 277 16.63 -25.66 2.26
C GLY A 277 18.15 -25.55 2.38
N GLU A 278 18.65 -24.66 3.25
CA GLU A 278 20.09 -24.53 3.56
C GLU A 278 20.61 -25.75 4.32
N VAL A 279 19.89 -26.21 5.36
CA VAL A 279 20.25 -27.42 6.12
C VAL A 279 20.28 -28.66 5.21
N LEU A 280 19.31 -28.81 4.32
CA LEU A 280 19.28 -29.91 3.34
C LEU A 280 20.45 -29.86 2.35
N LYS A 281 20.89 -28.67 1.93
CA LYS A 281 22.07 -28.52 1.07
C LYS A 281 23.35 -28.85 1.82
N GLU A 282 23.46 -28.41 3.07
CA GLU A 282 24.60 -28.69 3.93
C GLU A 282 24.73 -30.20 4.22
N GLN A 283 23.62 -30.88 4.51
CA GLN A 283 23.58 -32.34 4.65
C GLN A 283 23.96 -33.08 3.35
N ARG A 284 23.55 -32.57 2.18
CA ARG A 284 23.91 -33.18 0.89
C ARG A 284 25.38 -32.96 0.54
N MET A 285 25.97 -31.82 0.92
CA MET A 285 27.40 -31.56 0.73
C MET A 285 28.24 -32.40 1.70
N SER A 286 27.83 -32.54 2.96
CA SER A 286 28.57 -33.36 3.94
C SER A 286 28.51 -34.84 3.63
N SER A 287 27.36 -35.38 3.22
CA SER A 287 27.22 -36.79 2.80
C SER A 287 28.04 -37.14 1.55
N SER A 288 28.15 -36.22 0.58
CA SER A 288 29.01 -36.41 -0.60
C SER A 288 30.50 -36.45 -0.23
N SER A 289 30.94 -35.68 0.77
CA SER A 289 32.33 -35.72 1.23
C SER A 289 32.66 -36.96 2.05
N THR A 290 31.73 -37.48 2.87
CA THR A 290 31.97 -38.70 3.64
C THR A 290 31.98 -39.95 2.77
N GLU A 291 31.13 -40.05 1.74
CA GLU A 291 31.16 -41.20 0.81
C GLU A 291 32.52 -41.32 0.09
N ASP A 292 33.11 -40.20 -0.34
CA ASP A 292 34.42 -40.19 -1.00
C ASP A 292 35.58 -40.52 -0.03
N GLU A 293 35.50 -40.10 1.24
CA GLU A 293 36.48 -40.43 2.28
C GLU A 293 36.38 -41.89 2.75
N ASP A 294 35.17 -42.41 2.96
CA ASP A 294 34.95 -43.79 3.42
C ASP A 294 35.44 -44.82 2.39
N ILE A 295 35.22 -44.57 1.09
CA ILE A 295 35.75 -45.40 -0.01
C ILE A 295 37.30 -45.40 -0.02
N ALA A 296 37.92 -44.26 0.29
CA ALA A 296 39.37 -44.14 0.36
C ALA A 296 39.95 -44.89 1.59
N TRP A 297 39.28 -44.81 2.74
CA TRP A 297 39.66 -45.52 3.96
C TRP A 297 39.52 -47.04 3.82
N ASP A 298 38.45 -47.53 3.20
CA ASP A 298 38.25 -48.96 2.99
C ASP A 298 39.31 -49.55 2.03
N ALA A 299 39.68 -48.81 0.98
CA ALA A 299 40.76 -49.21 0.08
C ALA A 299 42.14 -49.22 0.79
N TYR A 300 42.42 -48.23 1.63
CA TYR A 300 43.65 -48.16 2.41
C TYR A 300 43.74 -49.30 3.44
N LYS A 301 42.63 -49.59 4.14
CA LYS A 301 42.52 -50.67 5.13
C LYS A 301 42.73 -52.04 4.49
N LEU A 302 42.16 -52.30 3.32
CA LEU A 302 42.36 -53.55 2.57
C LEU A 302 43.83 -53.75 2.16
N LYS A 303 44.50 -52.67 1.74
CA LYS A 303 45.92 -52.70 1.38
C LYS A 303 46.80 -53.01 2.58
N MET A 304 46.50 -52.39 3.73
CA MET A 304 47.24 -52.62 4.97
C MET A 304 47.03 -54.04 5.51
N LEU A 305 45.80 -54.56 5.44
CA LEU A 305 45.49 -55.94 5.83
C LEU A 305 46.17 -56.97 4.92
N GLN A 306 46.31 -56.69 3.63
CA GLN A 306 47.10 -57.52 2.72
C GLN A 306 48.58 -57.53 3.08
N GLU A 307 49.17 -56.37 3.38
CA GLU A 307 50.57 -56.27 3.83
C GLU A 307 50.82 -57.02 5.15
N ILE A 308 49.87 -56.97 6.08
CA ILE A 308 49.96 -57.67 7.37
C ILE A 308 49.74 -59.19 7.20
N SER A 309 48.88 -59.63 6.27
CA SER A 309 48.64 -61.06 6.02
C SER A 309 49.82 -61.82 5.40
N GLY A 310 50.80 -61.09 4.86
CA GLY A 310 52.02 -61.66 4.25
C GLY A 310 53.23 -61.75 5.17
N GLN A 311 53.16 -61.24 6.41
CA GLN A 311 54.29 -61.27 7.36
C GLN A 311 54.02 -62.28 8.50
N GLU A 312 54.98 -63.18 8.73
CA GLU A 312 54.98 -64.06 9.90
C GLU A 312 54.95 -63.23 11.19
N VAL A 313 54.04 -63.63 12.09
CA VAL A 313 53.79 -63.02 13.40
C VAL A 313 54.99 -63.23 14.31
N GLN A 314 56.01 -62.39 14.17
CA GLN A 314 57.04 -62.20 15.19
C GLN A 314 57.05 -60.73 15.64
N GLN A 315 56.43 -60.54 16.82
CA GLN A 315 56.34 -59.32 17.62
C GLN A 315 55.82 -58.08 16.90
N LEU A 316 54.48 -57.94 16.90
CA LEU A 316 53.78 -56.70 16.57
C LEU A 316 54.03 -55.65 17.66
N VAL A 317 55.19 -55.00 17.63
CA VAL A 317 55.46 -53.81 18.44
C VAL A 317 54.94 -52.61 17.67
N TRP A 318 53.80 -52.08 18.09
CA TRP A 318 53.24 -50.84 17.53
C TRP A 318 54.27 -49.72 17.67
N PRO A 319 54.65 -49.04 16.56
CA PRO A 319 55.52 -47.88 16.63
C PRO A 319 54.89 -46.82 17.55
N LYS A 320 55.66 -46.28 18.51
CA LYS A 320 55.18 -45.30 19.50
C LYS A 320 54.43 -44.12 18.88
N SER A 321 54.80 -43.72 17.66
CA SER A 321 54.15 -42.65 16.90
C SER A 321 52.70 -42.97 16.52
N HIS A 322 52.37 -44.22 16.23
CA HIS A 322 51.02 -44.62 15.83
C HIS A 322 50.13 -44.85 17.04
N LEU A 323 50.69 -45.38 18.13
CA LEU A 323 49.99 -45.52 19.40
C LEU A 323 49.69 -44.15 20.03
N MET A 324 50.63 -43.20 19.95
CA MET A 324 50.41 -41.81 20.39
C MET A 324 49.32 -41.15 19.56
N ARG A 325 49.32 -41.32 18.23
CA ARG A 325 48.30 -40.70 17.38
C ARG A 325 46.91 -41.31 17.58
N TYR A 326 46.83 -42.61 17.85
CA TYR A 326 45.58 -43.24 18.26
C TYR A 326 45.09 -42.72 19.62
N LEU A 327 45.98 -42.56 20.59
CA LEU A 327 45.65 -42.00 21.91
C LEU A 327 45.21 -40.53 21.80
N GLU A 328 45.88 -39.73 20.99
CA GLU A 328 45.56 -38.31 20.75
C GLU A 328 44.17 -38.18 20.11
N VAL A 329 43.87 -39.01 19.11
CA VAL A 329 42.52 -39.04 18.50
C VAL A 329 41.45 -39.51 19.50
N MET A 330 41.76 -40.48 20.35
CA MET A 330 40.84 -40.93 21.40
C MET A 330 40.61 -39.85 22.48
N GLU A 331 41.63 -39.05 22.79
CA GLU A 331 41.56 -37.94 23.74
C GLU A 331 40.72 -36.79 23.17
N GLU A 332 40.92 -36.41 21.91
CA GLU A 332 40.08 -35.42 21.20
C GLU A 332 38.61 -35.87 21.14
N LEU A 333 38.35 -37.16 20.86
CA LEU A 333 37.00 -37.71 20.85
C LEU A 333 36.33 -37.65 22.23
N HIS A 334 37.10 -37.87 23.29
CA HIS A 334 36.59 -37.80 24.66
C HIS A 334 36.28 -36.36 25.07
N GLU A 335 37.15 -35.42 24.73
CA GLU A 335 36.96 -33.99 25.01
C GLU A 335 35.73 -33.44 24.27
N CYS A 336 35.53 -33.86 23.02
CA CYS A 336 34.35 -33.49 22.22
C CYS A 336 33.05 -34.06 22.80
N GLN A 337 33.07 -35.26 23.39
CA GLN A 337 31.91 -35.81 24.12
C GLN A 337 31.61 -35.02 25.39
N GLU A 338 32.62 -34.63 26.17
CA GLU A 338 32.43 -33.88 27.42
C GLU A 338 31.89 -32.47 27.15
N GLU A 339 32.40 -31.77 26.14
CA GLU A 339 31.85 -30.47 25.70
C GLU A 339 30.38 -30.58 25.31
N ARG A 340 30.01 -31.65 24.59
CA ARG A 340 28.63 -31.87 24.16
C ARG A 340 27.68 -32.09 25.35
N GLU A 341 28.11 -32.84 26.36
CA GLU A 341 27.35 -33.03 27.60
C GLU A 341 27.22 -31.74 28.42
N ARG A 342 28.27 -30.91 28.48
CA ARG A 342 28.19 -29.59 29.15
C ARG A 342 27.21 -28.66 28.46
N MET A 343 27.24 -28.59 27.13
CA MET A 343 26.32 -27.78 26.35
C MET A 343 24.87 -28.21 26.55
N GLN A 344 24.59 -29.52 26.58
CA GLN A 344 23.25 -30.03 26.89
C GLN A 344 22.79 -29.68 28.31
N LYS A 345 23.67 -29.75 29.31
CA LYS A 345 23.33 -29.33 30.68
C LYS A 345 23.03 -27.84 30.79
N LEU A 346 23.83 -26.99 30.12
CA LEU A 346 23.60 -25.54 30.07
C LEU A 346 22.29 -25.21 29.35
N GLU A 347 21.99 -25.91 28.26
CA GLU A 347 20.74 -25.75 27.54
C GLU A 347 19.54 -26.09 28.43
N VAL A 348 19.54 -27.25 29.09
CA VAL A 348 18.48 -27.66 30.04
C VAL A 348 18.34 -26.64 31.19
N GLN A 349 19.45 -26.16 31.74
CA GLN A 349 19.43 -25.18 32.83
C GLN A 349 18.90 -23.81 32.37
N SER A 350 19.18 -23.42 31.12
CA SER A 350 18.64 -22.21 30.50
C SER A 350 17.12 -22.30 30.28
N TYR A 351 16.62 -23.47 29.85
CA TYR A 351 15.19 -23.74 29.71
C TYR A 351 14.47 -23.71 31.06
N LEU A 352 15.08 -24.27 32.12
CA LEU A 352 14.51 -24.24 33.48
C LEU A 352 14.45 -22.82 34.06
N ASN A 353 15.47 -21.99 33.80
CA ASN A 353 15.50 -20.60 34.27
C ASN A 353 14.49 -19.71 33.53
N LEU A 354 14.22 -19.98 32.25
CA LEU A 354 13.18 -19.29 31.47
C LEU A 354 11.75 -19.66 31.89
N HIS A 355 11.54 -20.80 32.55
CA HIS A 355 10.23 -21.26 32.99
C HIS A 355 9.88 -20.86 34.44
N ASN A 356 10.89 -20.49 35.24
CA ASN A 356 10.74 -20.06 36.64
C ASN A 356 10.79 -18.53 36.84
N SER A 357 10.85 -17.74 35.75
CA SER A 357 10.62 -16.30 35.71
C SER A 357 9.29 -16.02 35.02
#